data_AF-A0AAV0S7R7-F1
#
_entry.id   AF-A0AAV0S7R7-F1
#
_cell.length_a   1.000
_cell.length_b   1.000
_cell.length_c   1.000
_cell.angle_alpha   90.00
_cell.angle_beta   90.00
_cell.angle_gamma   90.00
#
_symmetry.space_group_name_H-M   'P 1'
#
loop_
_entity.id
_entity.type
_entity.pdbx_description
1 polymer ?
#
loop_
_entity_poly.entity_id
_entity_poly.type
_entity_poly.pdbx_seq_one_letter_code
_entity_poly.pdbx_strand_id
1 'polypeptide(L)'
;MVQIGRLGVGGSDYTAFVQHIGVPSVDVSYTVGDYPVYHSMYDDFTWMEEFGNPMFHRHVAVASIWGFLALQFADNEIWPFNYLSYAEKLWIYAPSKHNDYGSMSYPWIDDGIENAMTQDTAESWQSVQHEA
;
A
#
# COMPACT_ATOMS: atom_id res chain seq x y z
N MET A 1 -8.39 -10.46 6.70
CA MET A 1 -6.91 -10.53 6.70
C MET A 1 -6.42 -9.10 6.49
N VAL A 2 -5.39 -8.64 7.18
CA VAL A 2 -4.83 -7.29 6.95
C VAL A 2 -3.98 -7.35 5.67
N GLN A 3 -4.21 -6.43 4.73
CA GLN A 3 -3.45 -6.34 3.49
C GLN A 3 -2.40 -5.23 3.63
N ILE A 4 -1.14 -5.55 3.32
CA ILE A 4 -0.04 -4.59 3.29
C ILE A 4 0.47 -4.49 1.85
N GLY A 5 0.24 -3.34 1.23
CA GLY A 5 0.70 -3.02 -0.13
C GLY A 5 2.01 -2.23 -0.15
N ARG A 6 2.62 -2.12 -1.33
CA ARG A 6 3.74 -1.20 -1.57
C ARG A 6 3.19 0.22 -1.75
N LEU A 7 3.90 1.21 -1.21
CA LEU A 7 3.61 2.62 -1.51
C LEU A 7 4.11 2.94 -2.92
N GLY A 8 3.17 2.96 -3.88
CA GLY A 8 3.42 3.28 -5.29
C GLY A 8 3.59 4.77 -5.56
N VAL A 9 3.80 5.13 -6.83
CA VAL A 9 3.94 6.52 -7.28
C VAL A 9 2.55 7.16 -7.43
N GLY A 10 2.34 8.33 -6.81
CA GLY A 10 1.29 9.28 -7.26
C GLY A 10 -0.12 9.12 -6.68
N GLY A 11 -0.31 8.43 -5.55
CA GLY A 11 -1.64 8.24 -4.94
C GLY A 11 -1.97 9.13 -3.73
N SER A 12 -0.96 9.71 -3.08
CA SER A 12 -1.11 10.51 -1.85
C SER A 12 0.20 11.24 -1.53
N ASP A 13 0.18 12.09 -0.50
CA ASP A 13 1.27 12.99 -0.10
C ASP A 13 2.53 12.25 0.40
N TYR A 14 2.43 10.97 0.78
CA TYR A 14 3.56 10.15 1.21
C TYR A 14 4.67 10.05 0.15
N THR A 15 4.34 10.29 -1.12
CA THR A 15 5.26 10.15 -2.27
C THR A 15 6.53 10.98 -2.09
N ALA A 16 6.39 12.24 -1.66
CA ALA A 16 7.53 13.13 -1.42
C ALA A 16 8.43 12.61 -0.28
N PHE A 17 7.87 11.95 0.73
CA PHE A 17 8.61 11.44 1.87
C PHE A 17 9.40 10.18 1.50
N VAL A 18 8.71 9.14 1.01
CA VAL A 18 9.33 7.82 0.80
C VAL A 18 10.16 7.75 -0.47
N GLN A 19 9.76 8.44 -1.56
CA GLN A 19 10.43 8.33 -2.85
C GLN A 19 11.48 9.41 -3.08
N HIS A 20 11.27 10.63 -2.58
CA HIS A 20 12.20 11.73 -2.82
C HIS A 20 13.26 11.87 -1.73
N ILE A 21 12.88 11.83 -0.46
CA ILE A 21 13.83 12.04 0.66
C ILE A 21 14.11 10.78 1.50
N GLY A 22 13.52 9.63 1.17
CA GLY A 22 13.79 8.35 1.81
C GLY A 22 13.29 8.22 3.25
N VAL A 23 12.28 8.99 3.64
CA VAL A 23 11.67 8.89 4.97
C VAL A 23 10.66 7.74 4.99
N PRO A 24 10.80 6.76 5.91
CA PRO A 24 9.82 5.68 6.08
C PRO A 24 8.42 6.25 6.25
N SER A 25 7.48 5.78 5.43
CA SER A 25 6.12 6.29 5.36
C SER A 25 5.12 5.13 5.40
N VAL A 26 3.90 5.42 5.85
CA VAL A 26 2.78 4.50 5.87
C VAL A 26 1.52 5.25 5.46
N ASP A 27 0.60 4.58 4.78
CA ASP A 27 -0.76 5.05 4.55
C ASP A 27 -1.71 3.98 5.08
N VAL A 28 -2.68 4.38 5.89
CA VAL A 28 -3.60 3.48 6.59
C VAL A 28 -5.02 3.93 6.30
N SER A 29 -5.78 3.07 5.63
CA SER A 29 -7.18 3.30 5.29
C SER A 29 -8.02 2.06 5.58
N TYR A 30 -9.32 2.29 5.73
CA TYR A 30 -10.30 1.21 5.74
C TYR A 30 -11.06 1.27 4.41
N THR A 31 -10.79 0.30 3.53
CA THR A 31 -11.42 0.20 2.22
C THR A 31 -12.34 -1.02 2.19
N VAL A 32 -13.52 -0.85 1.58
CA VAL A 32 -14.47 -1.93 1.29
C VAL A 32 -14.95 -1.74 -0.14
N GLY A 33 -14.32 -2.43 -1.09
CA GLY A 33 -14.63 -2.30 -2.51
C GLY A 33 -14.33 -0.91 -3.07
N ASP A 34 -15.03 -0.55 -4.15
CA ASP A 34 -14.85 0.72 -4.84
C ASP A 34 -15.43 1.90 -4.04
N TYR A 35 -14.86 3.09 -4.22
CA TYR A 35 -15.39 4.35 -3.70
C TYR A 35 -16.07 5.15 -4.83
N PRO A 36 -17.37 4.91 -5.11
CA PRO A 36 -18.01 5.34 -6.36
C PRO A 36 -18.24 6.85 -6.45
N VAL A 37 -18.18 7.57 -5.33
CA VAL A 37 -18.46 9.01 -5.26
C VAL A 37 -17.20 9.87 -5.26
N TYR A 38 -16.01 9.27 -5.33
CA TYR A 38 -14.73 9.97 -5.35
C TYR A 38 -14.70 11.12 -6.38
N HIS A 39 -14.22 12.30 -5.97
CA HIS A 39 -14.14 13.51 -6.81
C HIS A 39 -15.47 13.95 -7.44
N SER A 40 -16.60 13.53 -6.87
CA SER A 40 -17.93 13.95 -7.31
C SER A 40 -18.58 14.92 -6.32
N MET A 41 -19.70 15.52 -6.71
CA MET A 41 -20.52 16.35 -5.82
C MET A 41 -21.24 15.53 -4.73
N TYR A 42 -21.25 14.19 -4.85
CA TYR A 42 -21.84 13.27 -3.89
C TYR A 42 -20.83 12.78 -2.82
N ASP A 43 -19.57 13.23 -2.90
CA ASP A 43 -18.57 13.05 -1.85
C ASP A 43 -18.87 14.03 -0.72
N ASP A 44 -19.91 13.74 0.05
CA ASP A 44 -20.40 14.59 1.12
C ASP A 44 -20.63 13.84 2.43
N PHE A 45 -20.91 14.60 3.49
CA PHE A 45 -21.13 14.06 4.83
C PHE A 45 -22.34 13.13 4.88
N THR A 46 -23.42 13.45 4.17
CA THR A 46 -24.64 12.64 4.14
C THR A 46 -24.36 11.27 3.56
N TRP A 47 -23.65 11.20 2.43
CA TRP A 47 -23.24 9.93 1.84
C TRP A 47 -22.36 9.12 2.80
N MET A 48 -21.44 9.78 3.49
CA MET A 48 -20.57 9.12 4.46
C MET A 48 -21.35 8.58 5.66
N GLU A 49 -22.27 9.35 6.23
CA GLU A 49 -23.08 8.94 7.38
C GLU A 49 -24.06 7.81 7.03
N GLU A 50 -24.68 7.87 5.85
CA GLU A 50 -25.71 6.90 5.45
C GLU A 50 -25.13 5.62 4.82
N PHE A 51 -24.05 5.73 4.04
CA PHE A 51 -23.54 4.61 3.22
C PHE A 51 -22.05 4.33 3.48
N GLY A 52 -21.20 5.36 3.49
CA GLY A 52 -19.75 5.20 3.54
C GLY A 52 -19.23 4.62 4.84
N ASN A 53 -19.74 5.08 5.98
CA ASN A 53 -19.40 4.62 7.32
C ASN A 53 -20.48 4.98 8.36
N PRO A 54 -21.65 4.31 8.33
CA PRO A 54 -22.67 4.49 9.36
C PRO A 54 -22.10 4.30 10.77
N MET A 55 -22.49 5.20 11.69
CA MET A 55 -21.99 5.26 13.07
C MET A 55 -20.49 5.57 13.22
N PHE A 56 -19.80 5.87 12.12
CA PHE A 56 -18.40 6.27 12.08
C PHE A 56 -17.36 5.29 12.65
N HIS A 57 -17.73 4.04 12.96
CA HIS A 57 -16.82 3.09 13.61
C HIS A 57 -15.53 2.81 12.85
N ARG A 58 -15.54 2.76 11.51
CA ARG A 58 -14.31 2.55 10.71
C ARG A 58 -13.33 3.72 10.82
N HIS A 59 -13.83 4.95 10.79
CA HIS A 59 -13.03 6.15 11.01
C HIS A 59 -12.40 6.14 12.41
N VAL A 60 -13.18 5.78 13.45
CA VAL A 60 -12.64 5.63 14.82
C VAL A 60 -11.54 4.58 14.87
N ALA A 61 -11.71 3.44 14.20
CA ALA A 61 -10.69 2.38 14.16
C ALA A 61 -9.40 2.85 13.49
N VAL A 62 -9.48 3.51 12.33
CA VAL A 62 -8.30 4.04 11.62
C VAL A 62 -7.61 5.15 12.43
N ALA A 63 -8.39 6.06 13.02
CA ALA A 63 -7.86 7.09 13.92
C ALA A 63 -7.14 6.47 15.14
N SER A 64 -7.65 5.36 15.68
CA SER A 64 -6.99 4.64 16.79
C SER A 64 -5.65 4.05 16.36
N ILE A 65 -5.54 3.51 15.14
CA ILE A 65 -4.27 3.00 14.61
C ILE A 65 -3.27 4.13 14.43
N TRP A 66 -3.68 5.25 13.82
CA TRP A 66 -2.83 6.43 13.68
C TRP A 66 -2.35 6.98 15.02
N GLY A 67 -3.26 7.12 16.00
CA GLY A 67 -2.92 7.56 17.34
C GLY A 67 -1.95 6.61 18.05
N PHE A 68 -2.16 5.30 17.91
CA PHE A 68 -1.24 4.30 18.45
C PHE A 68 0.17 4.41 17.83
N LEU A 69 0.27 4.52 16.50
CA LEU A 69 1.56 4.69 15.82
C LEU A 69 2.25 5.99 16.24
N ALA A 70 1.51 7.10 16.33
CA ALA A 70 2.04 8.38 16.78
C ALA A 70 2.62 8.29 18.20
N LEU A 71 1.92 7.65 19.13
CA LEU A 71 2.42 7.43 20.50
C LEU A 71 3.67 6.53 20.50
N GLN A 72 3.66 5.44 19.75
CA GLN A 72 4.82 4.54 19.64
C GLN A 72 6.06 5.26 19.10
N PHE A 73 5.93 6.16 18.13
CA PHE A 73 7.08 6.89 17.57
C PHE A 73 7.49 8.11 18.40
N ALA A 74 6.56 8.74 19.13
CA ALA A 74 6.85 9.87 19.99
C ALA A 74 7.56 9.45 21.30
N ASP A 75 7.14 8.34 21.90
CA ASP A 75 7.55 7.98 23.26
C ASP A 75 8.66 6.93 23.33
N ASN A 76 8.82 6.09 22.31
CA ASN A 76 9.85 5.04 22.33
C ASN A 76 11.23 5.61 21.95
N GLU A 77 12.22 5.39 22.82
CA GLU A 77 13.63 5.72 22.56
C GLU A 77 14.20 4.93 21.37
N ILE A 78 13.76 3.69 21.20
CA ILE A 78 14.15 2.82 20.09
C ILE A 78 12.90 2.48 19.29
N TRP A 79 12.89 2.86 18.01
CA TRP A 79 11.76 2.58 17.14
C TRP A 79 11.69 1.10 16.76
N PRO A 80 10.47 0.50 16.73
CA PRO A 80 10.26 -0.92 16.48
C PRO A 80 10.37 -1.28 14.99
N PHE A 81 11.40 -0.80 14.30
CA PHE A 81 11.63 -1.16 12.90
C PHE A 81 12.24 -2.55 12.76
N ASN A 82 11.62 -3.37 11.91
CA ASN A 82 12.14 -4.67 11.54
C ASN A 82 12.95 -4.59 10.25
N TYR A 83 14.26 -4.33 10.38
CA TYR A 83 15.17 -4.27 9.24
C TYR A 83 15.37 -5.62 8.54
N LEU A 84 15.15 -6.75 9.23
CA LEU A 84 15.26 -8.07 8.63
C LEU A 84 14.21 -8.28 7.54
N SER A 85 12.98 -7.81 7.77
CA SER A 85 11.93 -7.86 6.75
C SER A 85 12.32 -7.07 5.50
N TYR A 86 13.06 -5.96 5.63
CA TYR A 86 13.57 -5.23 4.47
C TYR A 86 14.69 -5.99 3.76
N ALA A 87 15.61 -6.61 4.50
CA ALA A 87 16.67 -7.44 3.94
C ALA A 87 16.13 -8.64 3.15
N GLU A 88 15.07 -9.29 3.65
CA GLU A 88 14.36 -10.35 2.92
C GLU A 88 13.77 -9.85 1.60
N LYS A 89 13.20 -8.63 1.58
CA LYS A 89 12.70 -8.02 0.35
C LYS A 89 13.84 -7.70 -0.62
N LEU A 90 14.98 -7.20 -0.15
CA LEU A 90 16.15 -7.00 -0.99
C LEU A 90 16.66 -8.32 -1.57
N TRP A 91 16.65 -9.42 -0.81
CA TRP A 91 17.06 -10.72 -1.34
C TRP A 91 16.19 -11.19 -2.50
N ILE A 92 14.89 -10.88 -2.46
CA ILE A 92 13.93 -11.23 -3.52
C ILE A 92 14.11 -10.32 -4.76
N TYR A 93 14.30 -9.02 -4.57
CA TYR A 93 14.25 -8.02 -5.65
C TYR A 93 15.60 -7.45 -6.12
N ALA A 94 16.70 -7.72 -5.42
CA ALA A 94 18.05 -7.33 -5.80
C ALA A 94 18.89 -8.38 -6.60
N PRO A 95 18.38 -9.56 -7.04
CA PRO A 95 19.10 -10.37 -8.01
C PRO A 95 19.48 -9.58 -9.26
N SER A 96 20.58 -9.97 -9.93
CA SER A 96 21.07 -9.27 -11.14
C SER A 96 20.04 -9.18 -12.27
N LYS A 97 19.04 -10.07 -12.27
CA LYS A 97 17.88 -10.06 -13.17
C LYS A 97 17.06 -8.77 -13.06
N HIS A 98 17.09 -8.11 -11.91
CA HIS A 98 16.29 -6.92 -11.59
C HIS A 98 17.11 -5.63 -11.56
N ASN A 99 18.36 -5.65 -12.03
CA ASN A 99 19.25 -4.47 -12.03
C ASN A 99 18.68 -3.28 -12.82
N ASP A 100 17.88 -3.54 -13.84
CA ASP A 100 17.32 -2.51 -14.71
C ASP A 100 15.96 -1.97 -14.19
N TYR A 101 15.47 -2.44 -13.05
CA TYR A 101 14.15 -2.06 -12.48
C TYR A 101 14.05 -0.56 -12.23
N GLY A 102 15.15 0.10 -11.87
CA GLY A 102 15.19 1.55 -11.68
C GLY A 102 15.02 2.35 -12.98
N SER A 103 15.18 1.71 -14.15
CA SER A 103 15.07 2.34 -15.47
C SER A 103 13.79 1.98 -16.23
N MET A 104 12.99 1.07 -15.68
CA MET A 104 11.78 0.55 -16.31
C MET A 104 10.52 1.13 -15.65
N SER A 105 9.51 1.41 -16.47
CA SER A 105 8.18 1.76 -15.97
C SER A 105 7.44 0.47 -15.63
N TYR A 106 7.00 0.31 -14.38
CA TYR A 106 6.25 -0.86 -13.89
C TYR A 106 6.96 -2.23 -14.04
N PRO A 107 8.23 -2.39 -13.63
CA PRO A 107 9.02 -3.61 -13.86
C PRO A 107 8.45 -4.88 -13.20
N TRP A 108 7.61 -4.73 -12.16
CA TRP A 108 6.95 -5.86 -11.52
C TRP A 108 5.89 -6.54 -12.41
N ILE A 109 5.36 -5.84 -13.43
CA ILE A 109 4.42 -6.44 -14.39
C ILE A 109 5.10 -7.55 -15.19
N ASP A 110 6.35 -7.34 -15.61
CA ASP A 110 7.11 -8.34 -16.36
C ASP A 110 7.39 -9.58 -15.51
N ASP A 111 7.75 -9.41 -14.23
CA ASP A 111 7.85 -10.52 -13.27
C ASP A 111 6.51 -11.25 -13.10
N GLY A 112 5.41 -10.50 -12.97
CA GLY A 112 4.07 -11.04 -12.83
C GLY A 112 3.69 -11.91 -14.03
N ILE A 113 3.95 -11.42 -15.24
CA ILE A 113 3.71 -12.14 -16.50
C ILE A 113 4.59 -13.38 -16.59
N GLU A 114 5.89 -13.28 -16.31
CA GLU A 114 6.81 -14.42 -16.37
C GLU A 114 6.42 -15.51 -15.36
N ASN A 115 6.04 -15.12 -14.14
CA ASN A 115 5.58 -16.05 -13.11
C ASN A 115 4.25 -16.71 -13.50
N ALA A 116 3.31 -15.93 -14.07
CA ALA A 116 2.04 -16.46 -14.56
C ALA A 116 2.25 -17.48 -15.69
N MET A 117 3.14 -17.18 -16.65
CA MET A 117 3.53 -18.09 -17.72
C MET A 117 4.24 -19.33 -17.21
N THR A 118 5.03 -19.21 -16.14
CA THR A 118 5.78 -20.34 -15.55
C THR A 118 4.86 -21.30 -14.78
N GLN A 119 3.89 -20.77 -14.05
CA GLN A 119 2.96 -21.57 -13.26
C GLN A 119 1.77 -22.08 -14.07
N ASP A 120 1.35 -21.34 -15.11
CA ASP A 120 0.26 -21.65 -16.03
C ASP A 120 -1.05 -22.07 -15.32
N THR A 121 -1.43 -21.35 -14.27
CA THR A 121 -2.68 -21.57 -13.52
C THR A 121 -3.60 -20.36 -13.63
N ALA A 122 -4.91 -20.57 -13.55
CA ALA A 122 -5.87 -19.46 -13.57
C ALA A 122 -5.64 -18.44 -12.43
N GLU A 123 -5.14 -18.90 -11.29
CA GLU A 123 -4.81 -18.07 -10.12
C GLU A 123 -3.57 -17.21 -10.35
N SER A 124 -2.54 -17.73 -11.04
CA SER A 124 -1.33 -16.95 -11.34
C SER A 124 -1.60 -15.82 -12.33
N TRP A 125 -2.58 -15.98 -13.22
CA TRP A 125 -3.02 -14.92 -14.14
C TRP A 125 -3.88 -13.85 -13.46
N GLN A 126 -4.57 -14.16 -12.36
CA GLN A 126 -5.34 -13.17 -11.60
C GLN A 126 -4.46 -12.13 -10.89
N SER A 127 -3.27 -12.51 -10.41
CA SER A 127 -2.36 -11.57 -9.76
C SER A 127 -1.82 -10.51 -10.71
N VAL A 128 -1.60 -10.86 -11.99
CA VAL A 128 -1.12 -9.90 -13.02
C VAL A 128 -2.14 -8.80 -13.29
N GLN A 129 -3.44 -9.11 -13.21
CA GLN A 129 -4.52 -8.15 -13.49
C GLN A 129 -4.75 -7.13 -12.38
N HIS A 130 -4.27 -7.40 -11.16
CA HIS A 130 -4.42 -6.51 -10.00
C HIS A 130 -3.18 -5.66 -9.71
N GLU A 131 -2.12 -5.78 -10.52
CA GLU A 131 -0.86 -5.05 -10.39
C GLU A 131 -0.69 -3.88 -11.38
N ALA A 132 -1.73 -3.61 -12.18
CA ALA A 132 -1.83 -2.51 -13.15
C ALA A 132 -2.79 -1.40 -12.69
#